data_AF-A0A315VXX2-F1
#
_entry.id   AF-A0A315VXX2-F1
#
_cell.length_a   1.000
_cell.length_b   1.000
_cell.length_c   1.000
_cell.angle_alpha   90.00
_cell.angle_beta   90.00
_cell.angle_gamma   90.00
#
_symmetry.space_group_name_H-M   'P 1'
#
loop_
_entity.id
_entity.type
_entity.pdbx_description
1 polymer ?
#
loop_
_entity_poly.entity_id
_entity_poly.type
_entity_poly.pdbx_seq_one_letter_code
_entity_poly.pdbx_strand_id
1 'polypeptide(L)'
;DAKASVVHGGELKELTADQLDEILKHHTEIVFARTSPQQKLIIVEGCQRQVSVSGPEGAIVAVTGDGVNDSPALKKADIGVAMGIAGSDVSKQAADMILLDDNFASIVTGVEEGRLIFDNLKKSIAYTLTSNIPEISPFLLFIIANIPLPLGTVTILCIDLGTDMVPAISLAYEAAESDIMKRQPRNPKTDKLVNERLISMAYGQIGMMQATAGFFAYFVILAENGFLPMDLIGIRVLWDDKFVNDLEDSYGQQWTYERRKIVEFTCHTAFFTSIVIVQWADLIICKTRRNSIMQQGMKYVDIEGSPKPHYWPF
;
A
#
# COMPACT_ATOMS: atom_id res chain seq x y z
N ASP A 1 5.93 -34.12 28.70
CA ASP A 1 5.61 -32.87 27.98
C ASP A 1 4.15 -32.87 27.55
N ALA A 2 3.29 -32.28 28.38
CA ALA A 2 1.87 -32.10 28.05
C ALA A 2 1.74 -30.90 27.11
N LYS A 3 1.05 -31.07 25.97
CA LYS A 3 0.80 -29.98 25.01
C LYS A 3 -0.31 -29.03 25.46
N ALA A 4 -1.19 -29.52 26.33
CA ALA A 4 -2.35 -28.82 26.82
C ALA A 4 -2.21 -28.46 28.31
N SER A 5 -2.71 -27.29 28.70
CA SER A 5 -2.76 -26.83 30.08
C SER A 5 -4.11 -26.17 30.40
N VAL A 6 -4.65 -26.47 31.58
CA VAL A 6 -5.85 -25.84 32.12
C VAL A 6 -5.44 -25.05 33.35
N VAL A 7 -5.65 -23.74 33.33
CA VAL A 7 -5.27 -22.84 34.42
C VAL A 7 -6.53 -22.28 35.07
N HIS A 8 -6.70 -22.51 36.36
CA HIS A 8 -7.87 -22.02 37.09
C HIS A 8 -7.65 -20.55 37.52
N GLY A 9 -8.71 -19.72 37.52
CA GLY A 9 -8.62 -18.31 37.93
C GLY A 9 -8.10 -18.10 39.35
N GLY A 10 -8.27 -19.08 40.24
CA GLY A 10 -7.65 -19.09 41.57
C GLY A 10 -6.12 -19.14 41.51
N GLU A 11 -5.57 -20.02 40.68
CA GLU A 11 -4.13 -20.19 40.46
C GLU A 11 -3.55 -18.98 39.71
N LEU A 12 -4.27 -18.48 38.70
CA LEU A 12 -3.88 -17.32 37.90
C LEU A 12 -3.65 -16.07 38.75
N LYS A 13 -4.34 -15.95 39.89
CA LYS A 13 -4.16 -14.82 40.81
C LYS A 13 -2.81 -14.84 41.53
N GLU A 14 -2.23 -16.02 41.72
CA GLU A 14 -0.96 -16.22 42.41
C GLU A 14 0.23 -16.20 41.45
N LEU A 15 -0.03 -16.34 40.15
CA LEU A 15 1.01 -16.31 39.12
C LEU A 15 1.56 -14.89 38.91
N THR A 16 2.88 -14.82 38.78
CA THR A 16 3.58 -13.63 38.27
C THR A 16 3.46 -13.52 36.75
N ALA A 17 3.73 -12.34 36.19
CA ALA A 17 3.70 -12.12 34.74
C ALA A 17 4.66 -13.06 33.99
N ASP A 18 5.86 -13.29 34.53
CA ASP A 18 6.85 -14.18 33.90
C ASP A 18 6.39 -15.65 33.89
N GLN A 19 5.73 -16.10 34.96
CA GLN A 19 5.18 -17.46 35.02
C GLN A 19 4.01 -17.64 34.05
N LEU A 20 3.16 -16.62 33.88
CA LEU A 20 2.11 -16.63 32.85
C LEU A 20 2.73 -16.71 31.45
N ASP A 21 3.80 -15.95 31.21
CA ASP A 21 4.51 -15.94 29.94
C ASP A 21 5.19 -17.28 29.65
N GLU A 22 5.72 -17.99 30.67
CA GLU A 22 6.22 -19.36 30.52
C GLU A 22 5.11 -20.34 30.16
N ILE A 23 3.95 -20.27 30.84
CA ILE A 23 2.81 -21.15 30.56
C ILE A 23 2.40 -21.01 29.10
N LEU A 24 2.24 -19.79 28.57
CA LEU A 24 1.80 -19.65 27.18
C LEU A 24 2.89 -19.92 26.13
N LYS A 25 4.18 -19.93 26.51
CA LYS A 25 5.28 -20.36 25.60
C LYS A 25 5.38 -21.87 25.48
N HIS A 26 5.17 -22.58 26.59
CA HIS A 26 5.42 -24.03 26.66
C HIS A 26 4.21 -24.89 26.27
N HIS A 27 2.99 -24.34 26.31
CA HIS A 27 1.76 -25.07 25.98
C HIS A 27 1.09 -24.48 24.75
N THR A 28 0.71 -25.34 23.80
CA THR A 28 0.04 -24.90 22.56
C THR A 28 -1.48 -24.82 22.71
N GLU A 29 -2.05 -25.60 23.63
CA GLU A 29 -3.49 -25.68 23.88
C GLU A 29 -3.77 -25.23 25.31
N ILE A 30 -4.35 -24.03 25.49
CA ILE A 30 -4.49 -23.43 26.81
C ILE A 30 -5.94 -23.09 27.07
N VAL A 31 -6.42 -23.49 28.25
CA VAL A 31 -7.77 -23.17 28.72
C VAL A 31 -7.67 -22.44 30.05
N PHE A 32 -8.07 -21.17 30.08
CA PHE A 32 -8.25 -20.42 31.31
C PHE A 32 -9.69 -20.56 31.79
N ALA A 33 -9.89 -21.18 32.95
CA ALA A 33 -11.22 -21.47 33.49
C ALA A 33 -11.51 -20.62 34.74
N ARG A 34 -12.79 -20.26 34.95
CA ARG A 34 -13.26 -19.51 36.13
C ARG A 34 -12.51 -18.17 36.36
N THR A 35 -12.19 -17.48 35.27
CA THR A 35 -11.47 -16.19 35.30
C THR A 35 -12.41 -15.01 35.56
N SER A 36 -11.94 -14.02 36.34
CA SER A 36 -12.61 -12.72 36.47
C SER A 36 -12.40 -11.83 35.22
N PRO A 37 -13.21 -10.76 35.03
CA PRO A 37 -13.00 -9.80 33.94
C PRO A 37 -11.58 -9.19 33.91
N GLN A 38 -11.02 -8.86 35.07
CA GLN A 38 -9.66 -8.33 35.20
C GLN A 38 -8.61 -9.37 34.81
N GLN A 39 -8.86 -10.65 35.10
CA GLN A 39 -7.97 -11.72 34.71
C GLN A 39 -7.96 -11.94 33.19
N LYS A 40 -9.12 -11.80 32.52
CA LYS A 40 -9.17 -11.83 31.05
C LYS A 40 -8.29 -10.75 30.42
N LEU A 41 -8.32 -9.54 30.98
CA LEU A 41 -7.42 -8.45 30.58
C LEU A 41 -5.94 -8.82 30.75
N ILE A 42 -5.56 -9.38 31.90
CA ILE A 42 -4.18 -9.83 32.18
C ILE A 42 -3.73 -10.91 31.18
N ILE A 43 -4.62 -11.83 30.82
CA ILE A 43 -4.34 -12.87 29.81
C ILE A 43 -4.06 -12.23 28.45
N VAL A 44 -4.90 -11.29 28.00
CA VAL A 44 -4.71 -10.56 26.74
C VAL A 44 -3.37 -9.83 26.75
N GLU A 45 -3.05 -9.14 27.84
CA GLU A 45 -1.75 -8.46 28.00
C GLU A 45 -0.58 -9.45 28.01
N GLY A 46 -0.74 -10.63 28.60
CA GLY A 46 0.24 -11.72 28.51
C GLY A 46 0.48 -12.15 27.07
N CYS A 47 -0.59 -12.47 26.34
CA CYS A 47 -0.51 -12.84 24.92
C CYS A 47 0.11 -11.72 24.05
N GLN A 48 -0.19 -10.45 24.34
CA GLN A 48 0.40 -9.30 23.66
C GLN A 48 1.87 -9.08 24.03
N ARG A 49 2.32 -9.48 25.23
CA ARG A 49 3.75 -9.44 25.60
C ARG A 49 4.52 -10.62 25.03
N GLN A 50 3.84 -11.73 24.76
CA GLN A 50 4.50 -12.93 24.31
C GLN A 50 5.23 -12.72 22.99
N VAL A 51 6.51 -13.04 23.04
CA VAL A 51 7.37 -13.36 21.90
C VAL A 51 6.74 -14.56 21.19
N SER A 52 5.96 -14.32 20.13
CA SER A 52 5.49 -15.42 19.30
C SER A 52 6.70 -16.13 18.67
N VAL A 53 6.48 -17.37 18.20
CA VAL A 53 7.46 -18.19 17.45
C VAL A 53 8.13 -17.44 16.29
N SER A 54 7.61 -16.26 15.92
CA SER A 54 8.11 -15.40 14.84
C SER A 54 9.04 -14.25 15.27
N GLY A 55 9.24 -13.91 16.55
CA GLY A 55 10.24 -12.87 16.90
C GLY A 55 10.11 -12.20 18.27
N PRO A 56 11.08 -11.34 18.65
CA PRO A 56 11.31 -10.83 20.02
C PRO A 56 10.27 -9.85 20.59
N GLU A 57 9.12 -9.65 19.95
CA GLU A 57 8.01 -8.80 20.44
C GLU A 57 6.64 -9.45 20.17
N GLY A 58 5.62 -8.91 20.85
CA GLY A 58 4.24 -9.36 21.02
C GLY A 58 3.46 -9.95 19.84
N ALA A 59 2.59 -10.92 20.13
CA ALA A 59 1.57 -11.41 19.20
C ALA A 59 0.42 -10.40 19.01
N ILE A 60 -0.22 -10.42 17.83
CA ILE A 60 -1.47 -9.69 17.59
C ILE A 60 -2.64 -10.53 18.12
N VAL A 61 -3.43 -9.97 19.02
CA VAL A 61 -4.46 -10.69 19.77
C VAL A 61 -5.85 -10.18 19.38
N ALA A 62 -6.68 -11.10 18.90
CA ALA A 62 -8.11 -10.89 18.72
C ALA A 62 -8.88 -11.50 19.91
N VAL A 63 -9.89 -10.80 20.42
CA VAL A 63 -10.77 -11.31 21.48
C VAL A 63 -12.19 -11.33 20.99
N THR A 64 -12.88 -12.45 21.21
CA THR A 64 -14.31 -12.61 20.90
C THR A 64 -15.10 -12.77 22.20
N GLY A 65 -16.17 -12.01 22.39
CA GLY A 65 -16.98 -12.10 23.61
C GLY A 65 -18.37 -11.49 23.44
N ASP A 66 -19.26 -11.82 24.37
CA ASP A 66 -20.67 -11.42 24.38
C ASP A 66 -21.07 -10.78 25.73
N GLY A 67 -20.35 -11.08 26.80
CA GLY A 67 -20.66 -10.60 28.14
C GLY A 67 -20.06 -9.22 28.47
N VAL A 68 -20.68 -8.54 29.43
CA VAL A 68 -20.11 -7.33 30.07
C VAL A 68 -18.74 -7.63 30.70
N ASN A 69 -18.54 -8.89 31.09
CA ASN A 69 -17.28 -9.40 31.63
C ASN A 69 -16.13 -9.40 30.61
N ASP A 70 -16.44 -9.37 29.32
CA ASP A 70 -15.46 -9.39 28.25
C ASP A 70 -15.04 -7.98 27.81
N SER A 71 -15.81 -6.95 28.19
CA SER A 71 -15.55 -5.56 27.79
C SER A 71 -14.12 -5.08 28.06
N PRO A 72 -13.48 -5.36 29.23
CA PRO A 72 -12.08 -4.97 29.44
C PRO A 72 -11.10 -5.66 28.48
N ALA A 73 -11.33 -6.95 28.19
CA ALA A 73 -10.47 -7.74 27.32
C ALA A 73 -10.67 -7.36 25.84
N LEU A 74 -11.93 -7.17 25.41
CA LEU A 74 -12.31 -6.67 24.09
C LEU A 74 -11.65 -5.32 23.81
N LYS A 75 -11.66 -4.41 24.78
CA LYS A 75 -11.10 -3.07 24.59
C LYS A 75 -9.57 -3.05 24.54
N LYS A 76 -8.91 -4.02 25.16
CA LYS A 76 -7.44 -4.12 25.20
C LYS A 76 -6.86 -4.89 24.02
N ALA A 77 -7.65 -5.81 23.44
CA ALA A 77 -7.27 -6.57 22.27
C ALA A 77 -6.88 -5.65 21.11
N ASP A 78 -6.07 -6.15 20.18
CA ASP A 78 -5.77 -5.42 18.94
C ASP A 78 -7.01 -5.35 18.03
N ILE A 79 -7.92 -6.33 18.17
CA ILE A 79 -9.25 -6.30 17.61
C ILE A 79 -10.24 -7.02 18.55
N GLY A 80 -11.24 -6.30 19.03
CA GLY A 80 -12.36 -6.86 19.77
C GLY A 80 -13.52 -7.22 18.84
N VAL A 81 -14.08 -8.42 18.97
CA VAL A 81 -15.23 -8.91 18.20
C VAL A 81 -16.38 -9.24 19.14
N ALA A 82 -17.51 -8.56 18.99
CA ALA A 82 -18.72 -8.79 19.78
C ALA A 82 -19.84 -9.48 19.00
N MET A 83 -20.68 -10.22 19.72
CA MET A 83 -21.90 -10.84 19.18
C MET A 83 -23.02 -9.80 19.08
N GLY A 84 -23.74 -9.77 17.95
CA GLY A 84 -24.79 -8.79 17.68
C GLY A 84 -26.09 -9.09 18.41
N ILE A 85 -26.48 -10.37 18.48
CA ILE A 85 -27.75 -10.81 19.09
C ILE A 85 -27.52 -11.20 20.56
N ALA A 86 -26.61 -12.13 20.83
CA ALA A 86 -26.29 -12.61 22.18
C ALA A 86 -25.50 -11.61 23.02
N GLY A 87 -24.80 -10.66 22.37
CA GLY A 87 -23.93 -9.71 23.06
C GLY A 87 -24.69 -8.67 23.88
N SER A 88 -24.14 -8.35 25.05
CA SER A 88 -24.54 -7.20 25.86
C SER A 88 -24.16 -5.88 25.19
N ASP A 89 -24.92 -4.80 25.45
CA ASP A 89 -24.61 -3.48 24.87
C ASP A 89 -23.22 -2.98 25.25
N VAL A 90 -22.75 -3.31 26.46
CA VAL A 90 -21.41 -2.95 26.92
C VAL A 90 -20.32 -3.71 26.14
N SER A 91 -20.56 -4.96 25.75
CA SER A 91 -19.62 -5.72 24.91
C SER A 91 -19.55 -5.15 23.49
N LYS A 92 -20.71 -4.80 22.89
CA LYS A 92 -20.78 -4.21 21.54
C LYS A 92 -20.11 -2.84 21.45
N GLN A 93 -20.23 -2.02 22.50
CA GLN A 93 -19.56 -0.71 22.56
C GLN A 93 -18.05 -0.82 22.82
N ALA A 94 -17.59 -1.91 23.43
CA ALA A 94 -16.18 -2.13 23.71
C ALA A 94 -15.41 -2.75 22.52
N ALA A 95 -16.11 -3.45 21.63
CA ALA A 95 -15.54 -4.14 20.46
C ALA A 95 -15.35 -3.21 19.26
N ASP A 96 -14.43 -3.57 18.37
CA ASP A 96 -14.14 -2.87 17.11
C ASP A 96 -14.95 -3.45 15.93
N MET A 97 -15.39 -4.70 16.05
CA MET A 97 -16.21 -5.41 15.07
C MET A 97 -17.41 -6.09 15.75
N ILE A 98 -18.57 -6.07 15.10
CA ILE A 98 -19.80 -6.69 15.60
C ILE A 98 -20.32 -7.70 14.58
N LEU A 99 -20.54 -8.94 15.00
CA LEU A 99 -21.15 -10.00 14.20
C LEU A 99 -22.67 -9.92 14.31
N LEU A 100 -23.34 -9.27 13.36
CA LEU A 100 -24.78 -9.01 13.42
C LEU A 100 -25.64 -10.29 13.41
N ASP A 101 -25.12 -11.38 12.85
CA ASP A 101 -25.79 -12.67 12.68
C ASP A 101 -25.34 -13.73 13.70
N ASP A 102 -24.46 -13.36 14.65
CA ASP A 102 -23.84 -14.28 15.63
C ASP A 102 -23.10 -15.49 15.00
N ASN A 103 -22.69 -15.37 13.74
CA ASN A 103 -22.00 -16.45 13.05
C ASN A 103 -20.48 -16.37 13.25
N PHE A 104 -19.92 -17.28 14.04
CA PHE A 104 -18.47 -17.37 14.25
C PHE A 104 -17.67 -17.63 12.96
N ALA A 105 -18.29 -18.20 11.91
CA ALA A 105 -17.62 -18.41 10.63
C ALA A 105 -17.17 -17.08 9.98
N SER A 106 -17.84 -15.97 10.29
CA SER A 106 -17.48 -14.62 9.81
C SER A 106 -16.08 -14.20 10.24
N ILE A 107 -15.53 -14.75 11.32
CA ILE A 107 -14.14 -14.49 11.75
C ILE A 107 -13.16 -15.12 10.76
N VAL A 108 -13.45 -16.31 10.24
CA VAL A 108 -12.61 -16.98 9.23
C VAL A 108 -12.57 -16.14 7.96
N THR A 109 -13.74 -15.66 7.51
CA THR A 109 -13.86 -14.73 6.38
C THR A 109 -13.11 -13.41 6.66
N GLY A 110 -13.24 -12.85 7.87
CA GLY A 110 -12.53 -11.63 8.25
C GLY A 110 -11.01 -11.78 8.22
N VAL A 111 -10.48 -12.95 8.62
CA VAL A 111 -9.05 -13.25 8.51
C VAL A 111 -8.61 -13.41 7.05
N GLU A 112 -9.45 -14.02 6.20
CA GLU A 112 -9.20 -14.15 4.77
C GLU A 112 -9.14 -12.77 4.09
N GLU A 113 -10.16 -11.94 4.30
CA GLU A 113 -10.23 -10.58 3.75
C GLU A 113 -9.11 -9.67 4.27
N GLY A 114 -8.80 -9.76 5.57
CA GLY A 114 -7.68 -9.01 6.17
C GLY A 114 -6.32 -9.39 5.57
N ARG A 115 -6.14 -10.67 5.21
CA ARG A 115 -4.95 -11.17 4.51
C ARG A 115 -4.92 -10.73 3.06
N LEU A 116 -6.07 -10.71 2.38
CA LEU A 116 -6.21 -10.30 0.99
C LEU A 116 -5.90 -8.81 0.82
N ILE A 117 -6.58 -7.95 1.59
CA ILE A 117 -6.40 -6.50 1.52
C ILE A 117 -4.97 -6.08 1.82
N PHE A 118 -4.28 -6.76 2.73
CA PHE A 118 -2.88 -6.46 3.04
C PHE A 118 -1.95 -6.68 1.83
N ASP A 119 -2.15 -7.76 1.06
CA ASP A 119 -1.35 -7.99 -0.15
C ASP A 119 -1.74 -7.05 -1.28
N ASN A 120 -3.03 -6.72 -1.40
CA ASN A 120 -3.53 -5.79 -2.42
C ASN A 120 -3.07 -4.35 -2.15
N LEU A 121 -3.01 -3.93 -0.88
CA LEU A 121 -2.44 -2.64 -0.50
C LEU A 121 -0.95 -2.53 -0.87
N LYS A 122 -0.17 -3.62 -0.81
CA LYS A 122 1.21 -3.60 -1.31
C LYS A 122 1.29 -3.34 -2.80
N LYS A 123 0.35 -3.89 -3.59
CA LYS A 123 0.26 -3.68 -5.04
C LYS A 123 -0.09 -2.22 -5.35
N SER A 124 -1.14 -1.71 -4.70
CA SER A 124 -1.60 -0.33 -4.83
C SER A 124 -0.50 0.68 -4.46
N ILE A 125 0.18 0.45 -3.33
CA ILE A 125 1.29 1.31 -2.90
C ILE A 125 2.47 1.23 -3.87
N ALA A 126 2.83 0.03 -4.36
CA ALA A 126 3.91 -0.10 -5.34
C ALA A 126 3.62 0.67 -6.63
N TYR A 127 2.37 0.61 -7.12
CA TYR A 127 1.91 1.35 -8.29
C TYR A 127 2.06 2.88 -8.09
N THR A 128 1.49 3.42 -7.02
CA THR A 128 1.56 4.87 -6.74
C THR A 128 2.99 5.35 -6.44
N LEU A 129 3.83 4.53 -5.81
CA LEU A 129 5.22 4.89 -5.57
C LEU A 129 6.02 4.95 -6.88
N THR A 130 5.69 4.13 -7.87
CA THR A 130 6.48 4.06 -9.11
C THR A 130 6.43 5.37 -9.91
N SER A 131 5.27 6.04 -9.97
CA SER A 131 5.09 7.33 -10.67
C SER A 131 5.81 8.52 -10.02
N ASN A 132 6.24 8.42 -8.76
CA ASN A 132 7.00 9.50 -8.11
C ASN A 132 8.36 9.79 -8.78
N ILE A 133 9.01 8.77 -9.37
CA ILE A 133 10.34 8.94 -10.01
C ILE A 133 10.27 9.77 -11.29
N PRO A 134 9.39 9.48 -12.28
CA PRO A 134 9.22 10.35 -13.44
C PRO A 134 8.70 11.75 -13.10
N GLU A 135 8.16 11.99 -11.90
CA GLU A 135 7.73 13.32 -11.45
C GLU A 135 8.83 14.14 -10.78
N ILE A 136 9.67 13.50 -9.95
CA ILE A 136 10.78 14.16 -9.25
C ILE A 136 11.97 14.40 -10.19
N SER A 137 12.25 13.45 -11.09
CA SER A 137 13.42 13.52 -11.96
C SER A 137 13.45 14.74 -12.91
N PRO A 138 12.31 15.24 -13.47
CA PRO A 138 12.24 16.51 -14.18
C PRO A 138 12.80 17.70 -13.40
N PHE A 139 12.41 17.84 -12.12
CA PHE A 139 12.89 18.94 -11.27
C PHE A 139 14.38 18.79 -10.95
N LEU A 140 14.84 17.57 -10.75
CA LEU A 140 16.26 17.29 -10.51
C LEU A 140 17.12 17.65 -11.73
N LEU A 141 16.71 17.26 -12.94
CA LEU A 141 17.43 17.62 -14.17
C LEU A 141 17.31 19.11 -14.51
N PHE A 142 16.16 19.74 -14.24
CA PHE A 142 15.97 21.19 -14.35
C PHE A 142 16.97 21.99 -13.49
N ILE A 143 17.33 21.48 -12.31
CA ILE A 143 18.32 22.13 -11.43
C ILE A 143 19.75 21.79 -11.85
N ILE A 144 20.06 20.52 -12.10
CA ILE A 144 21.44 20.07 -12.34
C ILE A 144 21.92 20.46 -13.74
N ALA A 145 21.11 20.22 -14.77
CA ALA A 145 21.48 20.45 -16.16
C ALA A 145 21.04 21.84 -16.69
N ASN A 146 20.29 22.61 -15.89
CA ASN A 146 19.76 23.92 -16.28
C ASN A 146 19.04 23.87 -17.65
N ILE A 147 18.21 22.84 -17.85
CA ILE A 147 17.33 22.66 -19.02
C ILE A 147 15.96 23.30 -18.75
N PRO A 148 15.12 23.56 -19.79
CA PRO A 148 13.73 23.96 -19.61
C PRO A 148 12.93 22.93 -18.81
N LEU A 149 11.95 23.37 -18.04
CA LEU A 149 11.18 22.48 -17.16
C LEU A 149 10.50 21.35 -17.97
N PRO A 150 10.78 20.06 -17.70
CA PRO A 150 10.17 18.97 -18.46
C PRO A 150 8.73 18.66 -18.05
N LEU A 151 8.40 18.85 -16.77
CA LEU A 151 7.08 18.55 -16.21
C LEU A 151 6.69 19.64 -15.20
N GLY A 152 5.48 20.18 -15.35
CA GLY A 152 4.96 21.23 -14.47
C GLY A 152 4.31 20.67 -13.20
N THR A 153 4.18 21.52 -12.17
CA THR A 153 3.49 21.14 -10.92
C THR A 153 2.01 20.81 -11.13
N VAL A 154 1.33 21.53 -12.03
CA VAL A 154 -0.10 21.26 -12.32
C VAL A 154 -0.27 19.88 -12.97
N THR A 155 0.63 19.49 -13.87
CA THR A 155 0.59 18.17 -14.51
C THR A 155 0.87 17.04 -13.51
N ILE A 156 1.72 17.25 -12.51
CA ILE A 156 1.92 16.28 -11.40
C ILE A 156 0.60 16.08 -10.64
N LEU A 157 -0.07 17.17 -10.26
CA LEU A 157 -1.37 17.07 -9.58
C LEU A 157 -2.42 16.34 -10.43
N CYS A 158 -2.39 16.49 -11.75
CA CYS A 158 -3.27 15.74 -12.65
C CYS A 158 -2.97 14.24 -12.67
N ILE A 159 -1.73 13.82 -12.40
CA ILE A 159 -1.35 12.41 -12.31
C ILE A 159 -1.85 11.85 -10.96
N ASP A 160 -1.35 12.42 -9.86
CA ASP A 160 -1.60 11.96 -8.50
C ASP A 160 -3.10 11.94 -8.12
N LEU A 161 -3.80 13.03 -8.43
CA LEU A 161 -5.19 13.23 -8.03
C LEU A 161 -6.19 12.93 -9.15
N GLY A 162 -5.70 12.67 -10.36
CA GLY A 162 -6.53 12.44 -11.54
C GLY A 162 -6.38 11.03 -12.05
N THR A 163 -5.32 10.77 -12.81
CA THR A 163 -5.20 9.54 -13.58
C THR A 163 -4.86 8.32 -12.73
N ASP A 164 -4.06 8.47 -11.67
CA ASP A 164 -3.60 7.32 -10.86
C ASP A 164 -4.59 6.86 -9.79
N MET A 165 -5.55 7.70 -9.40
CA MET A 165 -6.53 7.36 -8.35
C MET A 165 -7.34 6.10 -8.68
N VAL A 166 -7.96 6.05 -9.87
CA VAL A 166 -8.83 4.94 -10.25
C VAL A 166 -8.06 3.62 -10.40
N PRO A 167 -6.91 3.57 -11.12
CA PRO A 167 -6.07 2.38 -11.17
C PRO A 167 -5.57 1.91 -9.80
N ALA A 168 -5.08 2.83 -8.95
CA ALA A 168 -4.56 2.46 -7.64
C ALA A 168 -5.64 1.85 -6.73
N ILE A 169 -6.87 2.38 -6.77
CA ILE A 169 -8.02 1.82 -6.03
C ILE A 169 -8.44 0.49 -6.63
N SER A 170 -8.40 0.32 -7.95
CA SER A 170 -8.79 -0.94 -8.61
C SER A 170 -7.93 -2.13 -8.15
N LEU A 171 -6.65 -1.88 -7.82
CA LEU A 171 -5.75 -2.91 -7.28
C LEU A 171 -6.16 -3.44 -5.90
N ALA A 172 -7.01 -2.72 -5.16
CA ALA A 172 -7.59 -3.19 -3.91
C ALA A 172 -8.56 -4.38 -4.11
N TYR A 173 -9.18 -4.48 -5.29
CA TYR A 173 -10.17 -5.49 -5.67
C TYR A 173 -9.55 -6.74 -6.33
N GLU A 174 -8.23 -6.90 -6.25
CA GLU A 174 -7.56 -8.08 -6.78
C GLU A 174 -7.88 -9.34 -5.98
N ALA A 175 -8.01 -10.47 -6.68
CA ALA A 175 -8.17 -11.76 -6.04
C ALA A 175 -6.84 -12.29 -5.49
N ALA A 176 -6.92 -13.23 -4.53
CA ALA A 176 -5.76 -13.90 -3.98
C ALA A 176 -4.97 -14.65 -5.07
N GLU A 177 -3.64 -14.50 -5.06
CA GLU A 177 -2.74 -15.21 -6.00
C GLU A 177 -2.47 -16.66 -5.59
N SER A 178 -2.75 -17.01 -4.32
CA SER A 178 -2.52 -18.33 -3.75
C SER A 178 -3.48 -18.56 -2.59
N ASP A 179 -3.49 -19.77 -2.05
CA ASP A 179 -4.29 -20.10 -0.86
C ASP A 179 -3.75 -19.35 0.37
N ILE A 180 -4.30 -18.15 0.62
CA ILE A 180 -3.91 -17.26 1.71
C ILE A 180 -4.33 -17.76 3.09
N MET A 181 -5.16 -18.79 3.19
CA MET A 181 -5.57 -19.36 4.47
C MET A 181 -4.59 -20.44 4.95
N LYS A 182 -3.85 -21.08 4.04
CA LYS A 182 -2.79 -22.05 4.39
C LYS A 182 -1.49 -21.43 4.92
N ARG A 183 -1.25 -20.14 4.68
CA ARG A 183 -0.03 -19.47 5.18
C ARG A 183 -0.14 -19.13 6.67
N GLN A 184 1.00 -19.10 7.35
CA GLN A 184 1.10 -18.62 8.73
C GLN A 184 0.78 -17.11 8.81
N PRO A 185 0.31 -16.60 9.97
CA PRO A 185 0.15 -15.18 10.19
C PRO A 185 1.46 -14.42 9.92
N ARG A 186 1.35 -13.22 9.33
CA ARG A 186 2.52 -12.39 9.03
C ARG A 186 3.25 -11.98 10.31
N ASN A 187 4.56 -11.78 10.21
CA ASN A 187 5.31 -11.19 11.30
C ASN A 187 5.30 -9.66 11.20
N PRO A 188 4.78 -8.92 12.22
CA PRO A 188 4.71 -7.47 12.18
C PRO A 188 6.05 -6.74 12.02
N LYS A 189 7.19 -7.37 12.34
CA LYS A 189 8.54 -6.77 12.22
C LYS A 189 9.18 -7.00 10.86
N THR A 190 9.15 -8.23 10.35
CA THR A 190 9.82 -8.57 9.09
C THR A 190 8.93 -8.29 7.89
N ASP A 191 7.64 -8.63 7.98
CA ASP A 191 6.68 -8.54 6.89
C ASP A 191 5.96 -7.19 6.94
N LYS A 192 6.73 -6.12 6.77
CA LYS A 192 6.21 -4.75 6.65
C LYS A 192 5.37 -4.58 5.39
N LEU A 193 4.48 -3.58 5.41
CA LEU A 193 3.67 -3.21 4.26
C LEU A 193 4.56 -2.70 3.12
N VAL A 194 5.42 -1.72 3.44
CA VAL A 194 6.46 -1.21 2.54
C VAL A 194 7.80 -1.74 3.02
N ASN A 195 8.55 -2.40 2.14
CA ASN A 195 9.88 -2.92 2.43
C ASN A 195 10.89 -2.43 1.37
N GLU A 196 12.18 -2.59 1.66
CA GLU A 196 13.25 -2.16 0.75
C GLU A 196 13.16 -2.81 -0.64
N ARG A 197 12.66 -4.05 -0.72
CA ARG A 197 12.45 -4.74 -2.01
C ARG A 197 11.39 -4.05 -2.87
N LEU A 198 10.29 -3.61 -2.26
CA LEU A 198 9.23 -2.86 -2.93
C LEU A 198 9.78 -1.52 -3.41
N ILE A 199 10.50 -0.79 -2.56
CA ILE A 199 11.12 0.49 -2.95
C ILE A 199 12.14 0.28 -4.07
N SER A 200 12.98 -0.76 -3.98
CA SER A 200 13.98 -1.07 -5.02
C SER A 200 13.35 -1.39 -6.37
N MET A 201 12.24 -2.13 -6.39
CA MET A 201 11.49 -2.43 -7.61
C MET A 201 10.81 -1.16 -8.17
N ALA A 202 10.03 -0.47 -7.33
CA ALA A 202 9.24 0.69 -7.74
C ALA A 202 10.14 1.87 -8.14
N TYR A 203 11.00 2.34 -7.25
CA TYR A 203 11.84 3.50 -7.50
C TYR A 203 13.05 3.17 -8.37
N GLY A 204 13.73 2.05 -8.08
CA GLY A 204 15.03 1.75 -8.68
C GLY A 204 14.96 1.16 -10.09
N GLN A 205 13.85 0.50 -10.44
CA GLN A 205 13.72 -0.22 -11.72
C GLN A 205 12.62 0.38 -12.57
N ILE A 206 11.36 0.23 -12.16
CA ILE A 206 10.23 0.60 -13.00
C ILE A 206 10.14 2.12 -13.13
N GLY A 207 10.25 2.86 -12.02
CA GLY A 207 10.21 4.33 -12.02
C GLY A 207 11.32 4.94 -12.88
N MET A 208 12.50 4.33 -12.92
CA MET A 208 13.59 4.76 -13.81
C MET A 208 13.26 4.52 -15.30
N MET A 209 12.60 3.41 -15.63
CA MET A 209 12.13 3.16 -17.00
C MET A 209 11.05 4.18 -17.41
N GLN A 210 10.13 4.51 -16.50
CA GLN A 210 9.09 5.53 -16.73
C GLN A 210 9.70 6.92 -16.93
N ALA A 211 10.66 7.31 -16.08
CA ALA A 211 11.38 8.58 -16.22
C ALA A 211 12.09 8.65 -17.57
N THR A 212 12.76 7.57 -17.98
CA THR A 212 13.45 7.49 -19.28
C THR A 212 12.46 7.68 -20.44
N ALA A 213 11.27 7.07 -20.38
CA ALA A 213 10.23 7.25 -21.38
C ALA A 213 9.71 8.70 -21.44
N GLY A 214 9.49 9.34 -20.29
CA GLY A 214 9.10 10.74 -20.21
C GLY A 214 10.15 11.68 -20.79
N PHE A 215 11.43 11.49 -20.41
CA PHE A 215 12.53 12.28 -20.97
C PHE A 215 12.72 12.06 -22.46
N PHE A 216 12.51 10.83 -22.94
CA PHE A 216 12.54 10.55 -24.38
C PHE A 216 11.49 11.40 -25.13
N ALA A 217 10.24 11.42 -24.67
CA ALA A 217 9.21 12.27 -25.27
C ALA A 217 9.56 13.77 -25.20
N TYR A 218 10.08 14.23 -24.06
CA TYR A 218 10.54 15.62 -23.90
C TYR A 218 11.62 16.00 -24.92
N PHE A 219 12.67 15.19 -25.07
CA PHE A 219 13.75 15.48 -26.01
C PHE A 219 13.30 15.39 -27.47
N VAL A 220 12.40 14.47 -27.80
CA VAL A 220 11.83 14.36 -29.16
C VAL A 220 11.05 15.62 -29.52
N ILE A 221 10.15 16.08 -28.65
CA ILE A 221 9.35 17.29 -28.92
C ILE A 221 10.25 18.52 -29.09
N LEU A 222 11.27 18.68 -28.25
CA LEU A 222 12.21 19.80 -28.39
C LEU A 222 13.05 19.70 -29.67
N ALA A 223 13.56 18.52 -30.00
CA ALA A 223 14.38 18.31 -31.19
C ALA A 223 13.59 18.56 -32.49
N GLU A 224 12.33 18.11 -32.55
CA GLU A 224 11.44 18.36 -33.69
C GLU A 224 11.08 19.85 -33.84
N ASN A 225 11.05 20.60 -32.74
CA ASN A 225 10.82 22.05 -32.72
C ASN A 225 12.12 22.87 -32.85
N GLY A 226 13.27 22.24 -33.13
CA GLY A 226 14.51 22.95 -33.44
C GLY A 226 15.56 23.00 -32.34
N PHE A 227 15.25 22.52 -31.13
CA PHE A 227 16.16 22.51 -29.98
C PHE A 227 16.75 21.12 -29.77
N LEU A 228 17.96 20.88 -30.29
CA LEU A 228 18.65 19.60 -30.13
C LEU A 228 19.07 19.36 -28.67
N PRO A 229 19.09 18.10 -28.20
CA PRO A 229 19.40 17.80 -26.80
C PRO A 229 20.74 18.33 -26.27
N MET A 230 21.74 18.48 -27.15
CA MET A 230 23.07 18.98 -26.77
C MET A 230 23.06 20.47 -26.44
N ASP A 231 22.17 21.24 -27.08
CA ASP A 231 22.10 22.70 -26.92
C ASP A 231 21.15 23.12 -25.79
N LEU A 232 20.44 22.16 -25.18
CA LEU A 232 19.53 22.42 -24.06
C LEU A 232 20.27 22.65 -22.73
N ILE A 233 21.50 22.18 -22.59
CA ILE A 233 22.24 22.25 -21.33
C ILE A 233 22.58 23.72 -21.03
N GLY A 234 22.12 24.24 -19.90
CA GLY A 234 22.36 25.63 -19.51
C GLY A 234 21.44 26.68 -20.14
N ILE A 235 20.54 26.29 -21.05
CA ILE A 235 19.67 27.23 -21.77
C ILE A 235 18.61 27.87 -20.86
N ARG A 236 18.30 27.27 -19.71
CA ARG A 236 17.23 27.70 -18.80
C ARG A 236 17.26 29.19 -18.46
N VAL A 237 18.44 29.76 -18.21
CA VAL A 237 18.56 31.17 -17.81
C VAL A 237 18.00 32.09 -18.90
N LEU A 238 18.31 31.79 -20.16
CA LEU A 238 17.80 32.53 -21.32
C LEU A 238 16.36 32.14 -21.65
N TRP A 239 16.00 30.87 -21.43
CA TRP A 239 14.67 30.33 -21.69
C TRP A 239 13.59 30.93 -20.77
N ASP A 240 13.90 31.17 -19.50
CA ASP A 240 12.97 31.75 -18.52
C ASP A 240 12.94 33.28 -18.54
N ASP A 241 13.90 33.94 -19.18
CA ASP A 241 13.97 35.40 -19.23
C ASP A 241 12.93 36.01 -20.20
N LYS A 242 11.92 36.68 -19.62
CA LYS A 242 10.83 37.34 -20.37
C LYS A 242 11.29 38.43 -21.34
N PHE A 243 12.48 39.00 -21.14
CA PHE A 243 12.99 40.08 -21.97
C PHE A 243 13.71 39.57 -23.23
N VAL A 244 14.21 38.33 -23.22
CA VAL A 244 14.86 37.70 -24.37
C VAL A 244 13.79 37.21 -25.35
N ASN A 245 13.73 37.79 -26.55
CA ASN A 245 12.74 37.45 -27.59
C ASN A 245 13.37 36.95 -28.90
N ASP A 246 14.68 36.73 -28.87
CA ASP A 246 15.55 36.39 -29.98
C ASP A 246 16.45 35.19 -29.64
N LEU A 247 15.96 34.28 -28.80
CA LEU A 247 16.69 33.07 -28.41
C LEU A 247 16.92 32.19 -29.65
N GLU A 248 18.18 31.91 -29.97
CA GLU A 248 18.56 31.10 -31.13
C GLU A 248 18.44 29.60 -30.82
N ASP A 249 17.85 28.84 -31.73
CA ASP A 249 17.79 27.38 -31.67
C ASP A 249 18.98 26.71 -32.41
N SER A 250 19.02 25.38 -32.44
CA SER A 250 20.11 24.63 -33.08
C SER A 250 20.19 24.81 -34.60
N TYR A 251 19.14 25.34 -35.23
CA TYR A 251 19.05 25.58 -36.67
C TYR A 251 19.19 27.08 -37.03
N GLY A 252 19.48 27.94 -36.05
CA GLY A 252 19.66 29.37 -36.25
C GLY A 252 18.36 30.19 -36.33
N GLN A 253 17.23 29.64 -35.87
CA GLN A 253 15.96 30.37 -35.81
C GLN A 253 15.83 31.11 -34.48
N GLN A 254 15.20 32.29 -34.51
CA GLN A 254 14.97 33.10 -33.32
C GLN A 254 13.57 32.89 -32.74
N TRP A 255 13.52 32.64 -31.43
CA TRP A 255 12.30 32.33 -30.70
C TRP A 255 11.91 33.41 -29.69
N THR A 256 10.65 33.87 -29.79
CA THR A 256 10.05 34.78 -28.80
C THR A 256 9.68 34.02 -27.51
N TYR A 257 9.57 34.75 -26.39
CA TYR A 257 9.22 34.17 -25.09
C TYR A 257 7.94 33.34 -25.13
N GLU A 258 6.87 33.88 -25.73
CA GLU A 258 5.58 33.20 -25.82
C GLU A 258 5.67 31.90 -26.64
N ARG A 259 6.40 31.91 -27.77
CA ARG A 259 6.52 30.73 -28.62
C ARG A 259 7.26 29.60 -27.94
N ARG A 260 8.39 29.89 -27.28
CA ARG A 260 9.14 28.85 -26.55
C ARG A 260 8.38 28.32 -25.34
N LYS A 261 7.61 29.16 -24.64
CA LYS A 261 6.73 28.72 -23.54
C LYS A 261 5.57 27.83 -24.01
N ILE A 262 5.02 28.07 -25.20
CA ILE A 262 4.04 27.13 -25.79
C ILE A 262 4.67 25.76 -26.03
N VAL A 263 5.92 25.71 -26.54
CA VAL A 263 6.65 24.44 -26.73
C VAL A 263 6.92 23.76 -25.38
N GLU A 264 7.33 24.51 -24.35
CA GLU A 264 7.52 24.00 -22.99
C GLU A 264 6.24 23.38 -22.41
N PHE A 265 5.10 24.07 -22.50
CA PHE A 265 3.82 23.51 -22.04
C PHE A 265 3.37 22.31 -22.86
N THR A 266 3.72 22.26 -24.15
CA THR A 266 3.52 21.08 -24.99
C THR A 266 4.39 19.92 -24.50
N CYS A 267 5.63 20.19 -24.09
CA CYS A 267 6.52 19.20 -23.48
C CYS A 267 5.96 18.66 -22.16
N HIS A 268 5.43 19.53 -21.27
CA HIS A 268 4.76 19.10 -20.04
C HIS A 268 3.62 18.11 -20.35
N THR A 269 2.83 18.42 -21.37
CA THR A 269 1.70 17.58 -21.78
C THR A 269 2.17 16.25 -22.36
N ALA A 270 3.19 16.26 -23.22
CA ALA A 270 3.77 15.05 -23.79
C ALA A 270 4.41 14.14 -22.73
N PHE A 271 5.09 14.74 -21.74
CA PHE A 271 5.66 14.02 -20.60
C PHE A 271 4.55 13.41 -19.75
N PHE A 272 3.50 14.18 -19.43
CA PHE A 272 2.30 13.69 -18.73
C PHE A 272 1.66 12.49 -19.46
N THR A 273 1.42 12.60 -20.77
CA THR A 273 0.86 11.49 -21.56
C THR A 273 1.79 10.27 -21.56
N SER A 274 3.10 10.48 -21.61
CA SER A 274 4.08 9.40 -21.52
C SER A 274 3.99 8.64 -20.20
N ILE A 275 3.82 9.36 -19.07
CA ILE A 275 3.58 8.75 -17.75
C ILE A 275 2.31 7.90 -17.78
N VAL A 276 1.20 8.43 -18.29
CA VAL A 276 -0.07 7.68 -18.36
C VAL A 276 0.09 6.39 -19.18
N ILE A 277 0.81 6.42 -20.30
CA ILE A 277 1.05 5.24 -21.14
C ILE A 277 1.87 4.18 -20.41
N VAL A 278 2.97 4.58 -19.74
CA VAL A 278 3.79 3.61 -19.00
C VAL A 278 3.11 3.11 -17.73
N GLN A 279 2.21 3.90 -17.13
CA GLN A 279 1.37 3.48 -16.02
C GLN A 279 0.39 2.38 -16.41
N TRP A 280 -0.03 2.26 -17.68
CA TRP A 280 -0.82 1.10 -18.11
C TRP A 280 -0.04 -0.20 -17.97
N ALA A 281 1.25 -0.18 -18.35
CA ALA A 281 2.12 -1.33 -18.16
C ALA A 281 2.39 -1.56 -16.66
N ASP A 282 2.58 -0.49 -15.87
CA ASP A 282 2.80 -0.60 -14.43
C ASP A 282 1.60 -1.22 -13.70
N LEU A 283 0.38 -0.81 -14.03
CA LEU A 283 -0.85 -1.38 -13.50
C LEU A 283 -0.92 -2.89 -13.75
N ILE A 284 -0.59 -3.31 -14.98
CA ILE A 284 -0.59 -4.70 -15.43
C ILE A 284 0.43 -5.53 -14.65
N ILE A 285 1.63 -5.02 -14.40
CA ILE A 285 2.67 -5.74 -13.64
C ILE A 285 2.38 -5.73 -12.13
N CYS A 286 1.85 -4.64 -11.58
CA CYS A 286 1.49 -4.53 -10.17
C CYS A 286 0.29 -5.41 -9.79
N LYS A 287 -0.54 -5.82 -10.76
CA LYS A 287 -1.66 -6.75 -10.55
C LYS A 287 -1.23 -8.05 -9.88
N THR A 288 -0.04 -8.56 -10.19
CA THR A 288 0.48 -9.84 -9.68
C THR A 288 1.88 -9.69 -9.09
N ARG A 289 2.10 -10.16 -7.87
CA ARG A 289 3.41 -10.13 -7.21
C ARG A 289 4.25 -11.37 -7.49
N ARG A 290 3.62 -12.51 -7.78
CA ARG A 290 4.30 -13.79 -7.99
C ARG A 290 3.82 -14.51 -9.23
N ASN A 291 2.51 -14.54 -9.47
CA ASN A 291 1.95 -15.27 -10.61
C ASN A 291 2.21 -14.52 -11.92
N SER A 292 2.21 -15.25 -13.03
CA SER A 292 2.14 -14.61 -14.35
C SER A 292 0.73 -14.10 -14.62
N ILE A 293 0.61 -13.02 -15.38
CA ILE A 293 -0.70 -12.49 -15.80
C ILE A 293 -1.50 -13.48 -16.65
N MET A 294 -0.83 -14.41 -17.35
CA MET A 294 -1.50 -15.48 -18.09
C MET A 294 -2.14 -16.52 -17.17
N GLN A 295 -1.57 -16.72 -15.97
CA GLN A 295 -2.10 -17.63 -14.96
C GLN A 295 -3.22 -16.97 -14.15
N GLN A 296 -3.03 -15.69 -13.78
CA GLN A 296 -4.02 -14.93 -13.00
C GLN A 296 -5.21 -14.48 -13.86
N GLY A 297 -4.95 -14.17 -15.14
CA GLY A 297 -5.92 -13.59 -16.06
C GLY A 297 -6.19 -12.10 -15.81
N MET A 298 -6.80 -11.46 -16.80
CA MET A 298 -7.28 -10.07 -16.73
C MET A 298 -8.75 -10.02 -16.32
N LYS A 299 -9.09 -10.70 -15.21
CA LYS A 299 -10.41 -10.61 -14.60
C LYS A 299 -10.30 -9.69 -13.39
N TYR A 300 -11.21 -8.72 -13.30
CA TYR A 300 -11.43 -7.92 -12.11
C TYR A 300 -12.68 -8.45 -11.40
N VAL A 301 -12.63 -8.44 -10.07
CA VAL A 301 -13.81 -8.72 -9.25
C VAL A 301 -14.45 -7.36 -8.99
N ASP A 302 -15.68 -7.16 -9.44
CA ASP A 302 -16.43 -5.93 -9.16
C ASP A 302 -16.72 -5.82 -7.65
N ILE A 303 -17.15 -4.64 -7.20
CA ILE A 303 -17.53 -4.30 -5.81
C ILE A 303 -18.51 -5.32 -5.19
N GLU A 304 -19.25 -6.07 -6.01
CA GLU A 304 -20.23 -7.10 -5.60
C GLU A 304 -19.67 -8.54 -5.57
N GLY A 305 -18.36 -8.75 -5.73
CA GLY A 305 -17.76 -10.09 -5.62
C GLY A 305 -18.04 -11.02 -6.82
N SER A 306 -18.66 -10.53 -7.88
CA SER A 306 -18.97 -11.33 -9.08
C SER A 306 -17.85 -11.24 -10.13
N PRO A 307 -17.34 -12.38 -10.65
CA PRO A 307 -16.36 -12.36 -11.72
C PRO A 307 -17.04 -11.99 -13.04
N LYS A 308 -16.83 -10.77 -13.53
CA LYS A 308 -17.27 -10.40 -14.88
C LYS A 308 -16.22 -10.78 -15.92
N PRO A 309 -16.64 -11.28 -17.10
CA PRO A 309 -15.76 -11.36 -18.25
C PRO A 309 -15.53 -9.94 -18.80
N HIS A 310 -14.26 -9.58 -18.97
CA HIS A 310 -13.75 -8.58 -19.92
C HIS A 310 -14.47 -7.22 -19.96
N TYR A 311 -14.22 -6.34 -19.00
CA TYR A 311 -14.31 -4.91 -19.26
C TYR A 311 -13.10 -4.19 -18.67
N TRP A 312 -12.20 -3.77 -19.56
CA TRP A 312 -11.29 -2.67 -19.29
C TRP A 312 -12.13 -1.40 -19.13
N PRO A 313 -11.97 -0.60 -18.05
CA PRO A 313 -12.47 0.75 -18.04
C PRO A 313 -11.47 1.60 -18.82
N PHE A 314 -11.66 1.66 -20.13
CA PHE A 314 -11.20 2.79 -20.94
C PHE A 314 -12.39 3.74 -21.11
#